data_AF-A0A4Y2AR42-F1
#
_entry.id   AF-A0A4Y2AR42-F1
#
_cell.length_a   1.000
_cell.length_b   1.000
_cell.length_c   1.000
_cell.angle_alpha   90.00
_cell.angle_beta   90.00
_cell.angle_gamma   90.00
#
_symmetry.space_group_name_H-M   'P 1'
#
loop_
_entity.id
_entity.type
_entity.pdbx_description
1 polymer ?
#
loop_
_entity_poly.entity_id
_entity_poly.type
_entity_poly.pdbx_seq_one_letter_code
_entity_poly.pdbx_strand_id
1 'polypeptide(L)' 'KVTVWCGFTAAFIVGPFFFEELGPSGPVNCPVNGTRYESLLRNQLIPALERCGFVDSTIFIQDGDSSAYIQTSE' A
#
# COMPACT_ATOMS: atom_id res chain seq x y z
N LYS A 1 6.99 14.29 9.79
CA LYS A 1 6.07 14.05 8.66
C LYS A 1 6.16 12.59 8.30
N VAL A 2 5.06 11.86 8.41
CA VAL A 2 4.97 10.42 8.14
C VAL A 2 4.19 10.21 6.86
N THR A 3 4.61 9.25 6.04
CA THR A 3 3.84 8.86 4.84
C THR A 3 3.09 7.58 5.15
N VAL A 4 1.78 7.61 4.94
CA VAL A 4 0.87 6.51 5.22
C VAL A 4 0.06 6.18 3.98
N TRP A 5 -0.20 4.90 3.76
CA TRP A 5 -1.20 4.43 2.82
C TRP A 5 -2.41 3.90 3.58
N CYS A 6 -3.60 4.28 3.14
CA CYS A 6 -4.86 3.73 3.63
C CYS A 6 -5.77 3.46 2.44
N GLY A 7 -6.37 2.29 2.41
CA GLY A 7 -7.50 1.95 1.55
C GLY A 7 -8.78 1.92 2.38
N PHE A 8 -9.91 2.18 1.75
CA PHE A 8 -11.21 1.97 2.37
C PHE A 8 -12.18 1.42 1.34
N THR A 9 -13.10 0.60 1.80
CA THR A 9 -14.27 0.16 1.06
C THR A 9 -15.53 0.70 1.74
N ALA A 10 -16.71 0.47 1.16
CA ALA A 10 -17.96 0.77 1.83
C ALA A 10 -18.20 -0.07 3.10
N ALA A 11 -17.48 -1.19 3.26
CA ALA A 11 -17.69 -2.14 4.36
C ALA A 11 -16.62 -2.05 5.47
N PHE A 12 -15.37 -1.70 5.15
CA PHE A 12 -14.28 -1.66 6.12
C PHE A 12 -13.08 -0.83 5.63
N ILE A 13 -12.17 -0.54 6.55
CA ILE A 13 -10.89 0.14 6.28
C ILE A 13 -9.79 -0.91 6.11
N VAL A 14 -8.91 -0.70 5.14
CA VAL A 14 -7.71 -1.52 4.89
C VAL A 14 -6.46 -0.69 5.12
N GLY A 15 -5.72 -1.00 6.17
CA GLY A 15 -4.62 -0.16 6.68
C GLY A 15 -5.02 0.59 7.96
N PRO A 16 -4.21 1.51 8.49
CA PRO A 16 -3.07 2.21 7.88
C PRO A 16 -1.81 1.36 7.72
N PHE A 17 -1.09 1.58 6.61
CA PHE A 17 0.24 1.03 6.35
C PHE A 17 1.27 2.15 6.28
N PHE A 18 2.34 2.02 7.06
CA PHE A 18 3.37 3.04 7.19
C PHE A 18 4.54 2.76 6.26
N PHE A 19 5.01 3.78 5.55
CA PHE A 19 6.25 3.69 4.78
C PHE A 19 7.42 4.04 5.69
N GLU A 20 7.98 3.03 6.34
CA GLU A 20 9.08 3.17 7.29
C GLU A 20 10.16 2.09 7.07
N GLU A 21 11.39 2.41 7.44
CA GLU A 21 12.53 1.49 7.48
C GLU A 21 13.05 1.35 8.91
N LEU A 22 13.62 0.18 9.23
CA LEU A 22 14.25 -0.04 10.53
C LEU A 22 15.55 0.75 10.63
N GLY A 23 15.56 1.79 11.45
CA GLY A 23 16.75 2.56 11.79
C GLY A 23 17.35 2.15 13.15
N PRO A 24 18.54 2.67 13.49
CA PRO A 24 19.23 2.37 14.75
C PRO A 24 18.44 2.74 16.01
N SER A 25 17.48 3.66 15.89
CA SER A 25 16.65 4.17 16.99
C SER A 25 15.17 3.86 16.81
N GLY A 26 14.83 2.94 15.91
CA GLY A 26 13.45 2.57 15.57
C GLY A 26 13.07 2.93 14.13
N PRO A 27 11.77 2.85 13.79
CA PRO A 27 11.28 3.10 12.45
C PRO A 27 11.54 4.55 12.00
N VAL A 28 12.04 4.70 10.77
CA VAL A 28 12.32 5.98 10.14
C VAL A 28 11.49 6.09 8.87
N ASN A 29 10.85 7.24 8.66
CA ASN A 29 10.06 7.47 7.45
C ASN A 29 10.89 7.29 6.19
N CYS A 30 10.33 6.55 5.23
CA CYS A 30 10.89 6.40 3.90
C CYS A 30 9.95 7.00 2.84
N PRO A 31 10.51 7.59 1.76
CA PRO A 31 9.70 8.09 0.66
C PRO A 31 9.00 6.93 -0.07
N VAL A 32 7.81 7.19 -0.58
CA VAL A 32 7.08 6.26 -1.44
C VAL A 32 7.75 6.18 -2.79
N ASN A 33 7.95 4.97 -3.29
CA ASN A 33 8.39 4.70 -4.65
C ASN A 33 7.65 3.46 -5.17
N GLY A 34 7.76 3.19 -6.47
CA GLY A 34 7.05 2.08 -7.12
C GLY A 34 7.31 0.72 -6.47
N THR A 35 8.56 0.41 -6.10
CA THR A 35 8.91 -0.88 -5.47
C THR A 35 8.30 -1.03 -4.08
N ARG A 36 8.31 0.01 -3.24
CA ARG A 36 7.68 -0.03 -1.92
C ARG A 36 6.16 -0.09 -2.04
N TYR A 37 5.61 0.61 -3.03
CA TYR A 37 4.17 0.59 -3.31
C TYR A 37 3.72 -0.80 -3.77
N GLU A 38 4.43 -1.41 -4.72
CA GLU A 38 4.19 -2.79 -5.17
C GLU A 38 4.28 -3.78 -4.00
N SER A 39 5.31 -3.66 -3.15
CA SER A 39 5.47 -4.50 -1.96
C SER A 39 4.29 -4.35 -1.01
N LEU A 40 3.80 -3.13 -0.80
CA LEU A 40 2.61 -2.87 0.02
C LEU A 40 1.37 -3.52 -0.58
N LEU A 41 1.16 -3.41 -1.90
CA LEU A 41 0.02 -4.03 -2.57
C LEU A 41 0.04 -5.56 -2.42
N ARG A 42 1.18 -6.19 -2.72
CA ARG A 42 1.33 -7.65 -2.71
C ARG A 42 1.33 -8.27 -1.32
N ASN A 43 2.02 -7.63 -0.37
CA ASN A 43 2.28 -8.24 0.94
C ASN A 43 1.27 -7.79 2.01
N GLN A 44 0.53 -6.70 1.79
CA GLN A 44 -0.36 -6.14 2.81
C GLN A 44 -1.79 -5.98 2.29
N LEU A 45 -2.01 -5.25 1.19
CA LEU A 45 -3.36 -4.97 0.70
C LEU A 45 -4.08 -6.22 0.20
N ILE A 46 -3.49 -6.96 -0.74
CA ILE A 46 -4.13 -8.15 -1.33
C ILE A 46 -4.43 -9.19 -0.23
N PRO A 47 -3.48 -9.56 0.66
CA PRO A 47 -3.78 -10.47 1.77
C PRO A 47 -4.88 -9.96 2.72
N ALA A 48 -4.97 -8.65 2.95
CA ALA A 48 -6.05 -8.08 3.76
C ALA A 48 -7.42 -8.22 3.07
N LEU A 49 -7.50 -8.00 1.75
CA LEU A 49 -8.72 -8.18 0.98
C LEU A 49 -9.13 -9.65 0.89
N GLU A 50 -8.18 -10.57 0.69
CA GLU A 50 -8.42 -12.01 0.69
C GLU A 50 -9.01 -12.47 2.04
N ARG A 51 -8.41 -12.04 3.16
CA ARG A 51 -8.90 -12.40 4.50
C ARG A 51 -10.32 -11.89 4.76
N CYS A 52 -10.70 -10.78 4.14
CA CYS A 52 -12.06 -10.25 4.24
C CYS A 52 -13.01 -10.82 3.19
N GLY A 53 -12.53 -11.61 2.21
CA GLY A 53 -13.35 -12.20 1.15
C GLY A 53 -13.71 -11.23 0.02
N PHE A 54 -12.93 -10.18 -0.20
CA PHE A 54 -13.22 -9.12 -1.17
C PHE A 54 -12.23 -9.02 -2.33
N VAL A 55 -11.29 -9.97 -2.49
CA VAL A 55 -10.24 -9.85 -3.50
C VAL A 55 -10.81 -9.73 -4.93
N ASP A 56 -11.80 -10.55 -5.28
CA ASP A 56 -12.40 -10.58 -6.61
C ASP A 56 -13.51 -9.53 -6.83
N SER A 57 -14.01 -8.93 -5.74
CA SER A 57 -15.12 -7.97 -5.77
C SER A 57 -14.67 -6.52 -5.57
N THR A 58 -13.37 -6.29 -5.35
CA THR A 58 -12.82 -4.95 -5.13
C THR A 58 -12.37 -4.30 -6.44
N ILE A 59 -12.93 -3.14 -6.76
CA ILE A 59 -12.37 -2.23 -7.76
C ILE A 59 -11.38 -1.30 -7.06
N PHE A 60 -10.12 -1.31 -7.51
CA PHE A 60 -9.08 -0.47 -6.93
C PHE A 60 -9.04 0.91 -7.60
N ILE A 61 -9.12 1.97 -6.80
CA ILE A 61 -9.04 3.37 -7.25
C ILE A 61 -7.96 4.07 -6.43
N GLN A 62 -7.06 4.77 -7.11
CA GLN A 62 -5.97 5.54 -6.49
C GLN A 62 -5.85 6.92 -7.16
N ASP A 63 -5.04 7.80 -6.57
CA ASP A 63 -4.67 9.07 -7.20
C ASP A 63 -3.71 8.85 -8.38
N GLY A 64 -3.62 9.85 -9.27
CA GLY A 64 -2.74 9.80 -10.45
C GLY A 64 -1.25 10.03 -10.14
N ASP A 65 -0.77 9.60 -8.97
CA ASP A 65 0.62 9.86 -8.58
C ASP A 65 1.61 9.06 -9.46
N SER A 66 2.53 9.82 -10.06
CA SER A 66 3.75 9.36 -10.72
C SER A 66 4.54 8.27 -9.98
N SER A 67 4.51 8.27 -8.64
CA SER A 67 5.24 7.29 -7.83
C SER A 67 4.57 5.90 -7.78
N ALA A 68 3.29 5.82 -8.14
CA ALA A 68 2.48 4.61 -8.14
C ALA A 68 2.46 3.88 -9.51
N TYR A 69 3.11 4.43 -10.55
CA TYR A 69 3.30 3.70 -11.81
C TYR A 69 4.42 2.69 -11.65
N ILE A 70 4.05 1.42 -11.53
CA ILE A 70 5.00 0.32 -11.73
C ILE A 70 5.39 0.35 -13.21
N GLN A 71 6.66 0.64 -13.52
CA GLN A 71 7.17 0.40 -14.87
C GLN A 71 7.09 -1.10 -15.12
N THR A 72 6.10 -1.53 -15.90
CA THR A 72 6.06 -2.87 -16.45
C THR A 72 7.24 -2.98 -17.43
N SER A 73 8.33 -3.63 -17.01
CA SER A 73 9.32 -4.12 -17.94
C SER A 73 8.65 -5.16 -18.83
N GLU A 74 8.53 -4.83 -20.12
CA GLU A 74 8.14 -5.77 -21.19
C GLU A 74 9.09 -6.98 -21.26
#